data_AF-A0AA37TU98-F1
#
_entry.id   AF-A0AA37TU98-F1
#
_cell.length_a   1.000
_cell.length_b   1.000
_cell.length_c   1.000
_cell.angle_alpha   90.00
_cell.angle_beta   90.00
_cell.angle_gamma   90.00
#
_symmetry.space_group_name_H-M   'P 1'
#
loop_
_entity.id
_entity.type
_entity.pdbx_description
1 polymer ?
#
loop_
_entity_poly.entity_id
_entity_poly.type
_entity_poly.pdbx_seq_one_letter_code
_entity_poly.pdbx_strand_id
1 'polypeptide(L)'
;MKSRGEIGVLFEATAVAQETITDALSGDRARKLVQRLEAAGAEYADVLACARAILRDLPTRRRDDEHMVSLARALRAAIATVLRPAPVGLDRRDIYG
;
A
#
# COMPACT_ATOMS: atom_id res chain seq x y z
N MET A 1 -9.30 16.87 0.26
CA MET A 1 -7.84 16.98 0.04
C MET A 1 -7.14 16.13 1.08
N LYS A 2 -6.10 15.37 0.70
CA LYS A 2 -5.34 14.53 1.64
C LYS A 2 -4.35 15.39 2.44
N SER A 3 -4.09 15.05 3.69
CA SER A 3 -3.12 15.75 4.53
C SER A 3 -1.67 15.43 4.12
N ARG A 4 -0.71 16.29 4.48
CA ARG A 4 0.72 16.03 4.19
C ARG A 4 1.21 14.71 4.81
N GLY A 5 0.70 14.36 6.00
CA GLY A 5 1.03 13.10 6.68
C GLY A 5 0.56 11.88 5.91
N GLU A 6 -0.69 11.90 5.44
CA GLU A 6 -1.30 10.85 4.61
C GLU A 6 -0.57 10.63 3.30
N ILE A 7 -0.18 11.72 2.62
CA ILE A 7 0.61 11.67 1.39
C ILE A 7 1.95 10.98 1.66
N GLY A 8 2.59 11.30 2.79
CA GLY A 8 3.84 10.64 3.21
C GLY A 8 3.70 9.14 3.45
N VAL A 9 2.57 8.66 3.99
CA VAL A 9 2.30 7.21 4.17
C VAL A 9 2.22 6.51 2.82
N LEU A 10 1.52 7.11 1.84
CA LEU A 10 1.33 6.54 0.51
C LEU A 10 2.64 6.48 -0.29
N PHE A 11 3.52 7.48 -0.15
CA PHE A 11 4.85 7.43 -0.74
C PHE A 11 5.71 6.32 -0.12
N GLU A 12 5.68 6.15 1.20
CA GLU A 12 6.37 5.04 1.86
C GLU A 12 5.84 3.69 1.36
N ALA A 13 4.53 3.53 1.24
CA ALA A 13 3.91 2.31 0.71
C ALA A 13 4.37 2.01 -0.74
N THR A 14 4.53 3.05 -1.56
CA THR A 14 5.02 2.92 -2.93
C THR A 14 6.48 2.50 -2.95
N ALA A 15 7.31 3.15 -2.14
CA ALA A 15 8.74 2.86 -1.99
C ALA A 15 8.97 1.43 -1.51
N VAL A 16 8.25 1.00 -0.47
CA VAL A 16 8.27 -0.38 0.03
C VAL A 16 7.91 -1.34 -1.09
N ALA A 17 6.87 -1.08 -1.89
CA ALA A 17 6.51 -1.95 -3.01
C ALA A 17 7.59 -1.98 -4.12
N GLN A 18 8.36 -0.91 -4.33
CA GLN A 18 9.50 -0.94 -5.25
C GLN A 18 10.67 -1.74 -4.70
N GLU A 19 11.03 -1.50 -3.45
CA GLU A 19 12.09 -2.23 -2.76
C GLU A 19 11.73 -3.71 -2.58
N THR A 20 10.44 -4.03 -2.44
CA THR A 20 9.93 -5.41 -2.42
C THR A 20 10.26 -6.15 -3.71
N ILE A 21 10.11 -5.49 -4.86
CA ILE A 21 10.36 -6.06 -6.18
C ILE A 21 11.88 -6.18 -6.43
N THR A 22 12.70 -5.34 -5.80
CA THR A 22 14.15 -5.27 -6.04
C THR A 22 14.98 -6.12 -5.05
N ASP A 23 14.58 -6.24 -3.78
CA ASP A 23 15.40 -6.86 -2.70
C ASP A 23 14.68 -7.90 -1.79
N ALA A 24 13.40 -8.22 -2.03
CA ALA A 24 12.64 -9.29 -1.35
C ALA A 24 12.58 -9.24 0.21
N LEU A 25 12.63 -8.02 0.76
CA LEU A 25 11.88 -7.49 1.90
C LEU A 25 12.48 -7.33 3.31
N SER A 26 12.37 -6.11 3.80
CA SER A 26 12.62 -5.71 5.18
C SER A 26 11.34 -5.75 6.04
N GLY A 27 11.34 -6.63 7.05
CA GLY A 27 10.26 -6.77 8.03
C GLY A 27 9.94 -5.51 8.83
N ASP A 28 10.93 -4.66 9.11
CA ASP A 28 10.75 -3.47 9.95
C ASP A 28 9.96 -2.36 9.22
N ARG A 29 10.27 -2.12 7.94
CA ARG A 29 9.56 -1.11 7.13
C ARG A 29 8.11 -1.50 6.88
N ALA A 30 7.85 -2.76 6.58
CA ALA A 30 6.48 -3.26 6.39
C ALA A 30 5.62 -3.10 7.66
N ARG A 31 6.19 -3.37 8.85
CA ARG A 31 5.47 -3.16 10.13
C ARG A 31 5.13 -1.70 10.39
N LYS A 32 6.09 -0.79 10.19
CA LYS A 32 5.87 0.66 10.35
C LYS A 32 4.79 1.17 9.40
N LEU A 33 4.82 0.70 8.16
CA LEU A 33 3.79 1.04 7.17
C LEU A 33 2.40 0.59 7.63
N VAL A 34 2.23 -0.67 8.05
CA VAL A 34 0.94 -1.19 8.53
C VAL A 34 0.43 -0.35 9.72
N GLN A 35 1.28 -0.05 10.70
CA GLN A 35 0.90 0.78 11.85
C GLN A 35 0.44 2.19 11.42
N ARG A 36 1.14 2.81 10.46
CA ARG A 36 0.77 4.14 9.94
C ARG A 36 -0.55 4.09 9.17
N LEU A 37 -0.78 3.06 8.36
CA LEU A 37 -2.02 2.87 7.63
C LEU A 37 -3.21 2.61 8.56
N GLU A 38 -3.01 1.84 9.64
CA GLU A 38 -4.01 1.63 10.69
C GLU A 38 -4.38 2.93 11.39
N ALA A 39 -3.38 3.76 11.74
CA ALA A 39 -3.61 5.07 12.32
C ALA A 39 -4.33 6.04 11.37
N ALA A 40 -4.17 5.87 10.06
CA ALA A 40 -4.79 6.71 9.03
C ALA A 40 -6.26 6.32 8.74
N GLY A 41 -6.76 5.22 9.30
CA GLY A 41 -8.18 4.86 9.29
C GLY A 41 -8.70 4.21 8.00
N ALA A 42 -10.03 4.13 7.89
CA ALA A 42 -10.73 3.33 6.87
C ALA A 42 -10.49 3.77 5.42
N GLU A 43 -9.98 4.98 5.21
CA GLU A 43 -9.74 5.56 3.88
C GLU A 43 -8.64 4.85 3.07
N TYR A 44 -7.92 3.94 3.71
CA TYR A 44 -6.81 3.18 3.14
C TYR A 44 -7.02 1.66 3.23
N ALA A 45 -8.27 1.20 3.37
CA ALA A 45 -8.59 -0.21 3.61
C ALA A 45 -7.90 -1.17 2.62
N ASP A 46 -7.93 -0.86 1.32
CA ASP A 46 -7.31 -1.69 0.28
C ASP A 46 -5.78 -1.70 0.36
N VAL A 47 -5.19 -0.54 0.65
CA VAL A 47 -3.74 -0.38 0.82
C VAL A 47 -3.28 -1.14 2.07
N LEU A 48 -4.04 -1.04 3.17
CA LEU A 48 -3.79 -1.74 4.43
C LEU A 48 -3.92 -3.26 4.27
N ALA A 49 -4.92 -3.74 3.52
CA ALA A 49 -5.11 -5.16 3.24
C ALA A 49 -3.89 -5.74 2.51
N CYS A 50 -3.40 -5.06 1.47
CA CYS A 50 -2.21 -5.47 0.74
C CYS A 50 -0.95 -5.42 1.62
N ALA A 51 -0.77 -4.36 2.41
CA ALA A 51 0.38 -4.21 3.31
C ALA A 51 0.42 -5.30 4.40
N ARG A 52 -0.73 -5.71 4.93
CA ARG A 52 -0.85 -6.82 5.90
C ARG A 52 -0.55 -8.18 5.26
N ALA A 53 -0.99 -8.41 4.02
CA ALA A 53 -0.65 -9.63 3.29
C ALA A 53 0.87 -9.74 3.11
N ILE A 54 1.51 -8.66 2.65
CA ILE A 54 2.98 -8.59 2.57
C ILE A 54 3.62 -8.92 3.93
N LEU A 55 3.18 -8.27 5.01
CA LEU A 55 3.75 -8.49 6.36
C LEU A 55 3.63 -9.94 6.85
N ARG A 56 2.52 -10.61 6.56
CA ARG A 56 2.29 -12.01 6.95
C ARG A 56 3.14 -12.97 6.12
N ASP A 57 3.36 -12.66 4.85
CA ASP A 57 4.03 -13.56 3.93
C ASP A 57 5.57 -13.41 3.95
N LEU A 58 6.08 -12.32 4.56
CA LEU A 58 7.49 -12.06 4.83
C LEU A 58 8.28 -13.22 5.45
N PRO A 59 7.88 -13.79 6.61
CA PRO A 59 8.61 -14.89 7.24
C PRO A 59 8.57 -16.18 6.41
N THR A 60 7.59 -16.32 5.53
CA THR A 60 7.38 -17.56 4.78
C THR A 60 8.37 -17.75 3.64
N ARG A 61 8.89 -16.71 2.95
CA ARG A 61 9.55 -16.95 1.66
C ARG A 61 10.60 -15.92 1.18
N ARG A 62 11.85 -16.40 1.12
CA ARG A 62 12.81 -16.22 0.00
C ARG A 62 12.54 -17.20 -1.18
N ARG A 63 11.33 -17.76 -1.29
CA ARG A 63 11.03 -18.97 -2.12
C ARG A 63 9.85 -18.85 -3.09
N ASP A 64 9.11 -17.74 -3.08
CA ASP A 64 7.99 -17.49 -4.02
C ASP A 64 7.95 -15.99 -4.29
N ASP A 65 9.03 -15.53 -4.94
CA ASP A 65 9.25 -14.14 -5.28
C ASP A 65 8.14 -13.62 -6.20
N GLU A 66 7.51 -14.50 -6.98
CA GLU A 66 6.39 -14.17 -7.86
C GLU A 66 5.16 -13.74 -7.05
N HIS A 67 4.85 -14.42 -5.93
CA HIS A 67 3.77 -14.02 -5.04
C HIS A 67 4.05 -12.65 -4.38
N MET A 68 5.26 -12.43 -3.86
CA MET A 68 5.63 -11.14 -3.25
C MET A 68 5.61 -9.99 -4.26
N VAL A 69 6.06 -10.24 -5.49
CA VAL A 69 5.97 -9.28 -6.60
C VAL A 69 4.52 -8.98 -6.95
N SER A 70 3.64 -9.97 -6.96
CA SER A 70 2.20 -9.78 -7.21
C SER A 70 1.55 -8.92 -6.14
N LEU A 71 1.79 -9.21 -4.86
CA LEU A 71 1.30 -8.39 -3.73
C LEU A 71 1.84 -6.96 -3.78
N ALA A 72 3.13 -6.77 -4.10
CA ALA A 72 3.72 -5.45 -4.26
C ALA A 72 3.11 -4.65 -5.42
N ARG A 73 2.81 -5.31 -6.55
CA ARG A 73 2.09 -4.68 -7.68
C ARG A 73 0.67 -4.28 -7.28
N ALA A 74 -0.06 -5.16 -6.57
CA ALA A 74 -1.39 -4.86 -6.07
C ALA A 74 -1.38 -3.66 -5.11
N LEU A 75 -0.40 -3.60 -4.19
CA LEU A 75 -0.19 -2.47 -3.30
C LEU A 75 0.04 -1.16 -4.06
N ARG A 76 0.91 -1.15 -5.08
CA ARG A 76 1.12 0.05 -5.93
C ARG A 76 -0.16 0.49 -6.63
N ALA A 77 -0.95 -0.44 -7.16
CA ALA A 77 -2.20 -0.12 -7.84
C ALA A 77 -3.19 0.54 -6.86
N ALA A 78 -3.35 -0.02 -5.66
CA ALA A 78 -4.20 0.55 -4.61
C ALA A 78 -3.73 1.94 -4.15
N ILE A 79 -2.43 2.20 -4.10
CA ILE A 79 -1.95 3.56 -3.78
C ILE A 79 -2.27 4.54 -4.92
N ALA A 80 -2.08 4.11 -6.17
CA ALA A 80 -2.33 4.95 -7.33
C ALA A 80 -3.81 5.33 -7.50
N THR A 81 -4.75 4.49 -7.05
CA THR A 81 -6.18 4.84 -7.01
C THR A 81 -6.47 5.90 -5.95
N VAL A 82 -5.81 5.83 -4.78
CA VAL A 82 -6.00 6.78 -3.68
C VAL A 82 -5.32 8.13 -3.95
N LEU A 83 -4.16 8.13 -4.62
CA LEU A 83 -3.41 9.34 -4.99
C LEU A 83 -4.04 10.07 -6.19
N ARG A 84 -4.83 9.39 -7.02
CA ARG A 84 -5.49 10.07 -8.13
C ARG A 84 -6.45 11.14 -7.60
N PRO A 85 -6.40 12.37 -8.14
CA PRO A 85 -7.44 13.34 -7.89
C PRO A 85 -8.76 12.78 -8.39
N ALA A 86 -9.85 13.01 -7.65
CA ALA A 86 -11.17 12.70 -8.18
C ALA A 86 -11.36 13.49 -9.49
N PRO A 87 -11.87 12.87 -10.57
CA PRO A 87 -12.24 13.60 -11.77
C PRO A 87 -13.12 14.79 -11.39
N VAL A 88 -12.85 15.95 -12.03
CA VAL A 88 -13.55 17.20 -11.74
C VAL A 88 -15.05 16.98 -11.91
N GLY A 89 -15.81 17.18 -10.84
CA GLY A 89 -17.28 17.05 -10.85
C GLY A 89 -17.85 15.71 -10.39
N LEU A 90 -17.04 14.74 -9.95
CA LEU A 90 -17.50 13.48 -9.36
C LEU A 90 -17.01 13.33 -7.92
N ASP A 91 -17.92 13.00 -7.00
CA ASP A 91 -17.55 12.64 -5.64
C ASP A 91 -16.87 11.25 -5.68
N ARG A 92 -15.88 11.00 -4.80
CA ARG A 92 -15.19 9.70 -4.77
C ARG A 92 -16.13 8.54 -4.49
N ARG A 93 -17.28 8.81 -3.86
CA ARG A 93 -18.36 7.85 -3.62
C ARG A 93 -19.03 7.36 -4.91
N ASP A 94 -19.01 8.17 -5.97
CA ASP A 94 -19.65 7.85 -7.26
C ASP A 94 -18.76 7.00 -8.18
N ILE A 95 -17.48 6.86 -7.85
CA ILE A 95 -16.50 6.12 -8.68
C ILE A 95 -16.42 4.65 -8.27
N TYR A 96 -16.79 4.34 -7.02
CA TYR A 96 -16.66 3.01 -6.41
C TYR A 96 -17.97 2.51 -5.79
N GLY A 97 -19.09 3.20 -6.04
CA GLY A 97 -20.45 2.80 -5.66
C GLY A 97 -21.10 1.89 -6.68
#